data_AF-A0A833AM63-F1
#
_entry.id   AF-A0A833AM63-F1
#
_cell.length_a   1.000
_cell.length_b   1.000
_cell.length_c   1.000
_cell.angle_alpha   90.00
_cell.angle_beta   90.00
_cell.angle_gamma   90.00
#
_symmetry.space_group_name_H-M   'P 1'
#
loop_
_entity.id
_entity.type
_entity.pdbx_description
1 polymer ?
#
loop_
_entity_poly.entity_id
_entity_poly.type
_entity_poly.pdbx_seq_one_letter_code
_entity_poly.pdbx_strand_id
1 'polypeptide(L)'
;EISADLPVDADAEKIASKIQQTVKNFGQHLVPNVDIELAMIANSTDEIFTLEKLHYYGMVKSAYLAAGGFQLLQNYQKGLEAINPQRIRNAAQKYLAGQTPVMTLMSPMAKKADTESAENINTFHTEILANGLEVVVNYNADSPVIGVHLLAKERFISEGKDKAGMTAVLQRMLKSGGTKKHPGEEFTKALERIGAELKVHDLSWLPYDDYYTTPRFAYMRLKLVEKQFQSGLTLLADLVQNAQIKDEQLAAAKKSVMGISGKNSASTPEVAAKLFYDNLFISNPGYGLIYGTPMTVQPLQLDDLRGHYNRFYNPANLVLAISGNIPTEKAVESVKSLFGKNWGESGWQAEKPSPALQKPGRTERTQIGKKQSYIYVADTFKTEEKDRAALRVLMAIFSDRITFELRERQGLAYRMGASASKLGDSQWYAIRMGTSPENIDKAIAGLREQVAMIRDAEIDTKEVQKTVNALLGRRGMRRLDRVGRAYYMSMEVLAGRSPDSDEKFGEALKQVTVDDVKRLAPIIFAGDEPLVVVAE
;
A
#
# COMPACT_ATOMS: atom_id res chain seq x y z
N GLU A 1 2.69 21.92 -18.94
CA GLU A 1 2.36 20.75 -19.76
C GLU A 1 0.88 20.44 -19.56
N ILE A 2 0.18 19.93 -20.59
CA ILE A 2 -1.21 19.50 -20.47
C ILE A 2 -1.29 18.12 -21.12
N SER A 3 -1.40 17.10 -20.28
CA SER A 3 -1.48 15.71 -20.67
C SER A 3 -2.92 15.20 -20.54
N ALA A 4 -3.23 14.15 -21.30
CA ALA A 4 -4.43 13.35 -21.12
C ALA A 4 -4.03 11.89 -21.22
N ASP A 5 -4.36 11.09 -20.20
CA ASP A 5 -4.15 9.64 -20.25
C ASP A 5 -5.19 9.05 -21.19
N LEU A 6 -4.72 8.54 -22.32
CA LEU A 6 -5.57 8.00 -23.37
C LEU A 6 -5.76 6.49 -23.20
N PRO A 7 -6.99 5.98 -23.31
CA PRO A 7 -7.21 4.60 -23.72
C PRO A 7 -6.40 4.26 -24.97
N VAL A 8 -5.92 3.02 -25.10
CA VAL A 8 -5.06 2.59 -26.23
C VAL A 8 -5.77 2.73 -27.59
N ASP A 9 -7.10 2.74 -27.56
CA ASP A 9 -8.04 2.90 -28.66
C ASP A 9 -8.58 4.34 -28.84
N ALA A 10 -8.13 5.31 -28.05
CA ALA A 10 -8.63 6.69 -28.14
C ALA A 10 -7.92 7.51 -29.24
N ASP A 11 -8.73 8.30 -29.94
CA ASP A 11 -8.30 9.26 -30.97
C ASP A 11 -7.51 10.42 -30.33
N ALA A 12 -6.19 10.25 -30.30
CA ALA A 12 -5.24 11.18 -29.72
C ALA A 12 -5.25 12.55 -30.40
N GLU A 13 -5.40 12.60 -31.73
CA GLU A 13 -5.36 13.84 -32.51
C GLU A 13 -6.59 14.72 -32.26
N LYS A 14 -7.77 14.11 -32.15
CA LYS A 14 -9.02 14.80 -31.79
C LYS A 14 -9.01 15.32 -30.35
N ILE A 15 -8.41 14.58 -29.42
CA ILE A 15 -8.27 15.02 -28.02
C ILE A 15 -7.24 16.14 -27.92
N ALA A 16 -6.10 16.01 -28.61
CA ALA A 16 -5.09 17.06 -28.73
C ALA A 16 -5.67 18.36 -29.31
N SER A 17 -6.49 18.27 -30.37
CA SER A 17 -7.19 19.42 -30.97
C SER A 17 -8.14 20.12 -29.99
N LYS A 18 -8.89 19.37 -29.19
CA LYS A 18 -9.74 19.92 -28.12
C LYS A 18 -8.92 20.62 -27.03
N ILE A 19 -7.84 19.99 -26.57
CA ILE A 19 -6.92 20.58 -25.58
C ILE A 19 -6.40 21.92 -26.11
N GLN A 20 -5.94 21.98 -27.36
CA GLN A 20 -5.46 23.23 -27.97
C GLN A 20 -6.53 24.33 -28.00
N GLN A 21 -7.79 23.99 -28.29
CA GLN A 21 -8.90 24.95 -28.28
C GLN A 21 -9.20 25.47 -26.86
N THR A 22 -9.26 24.58 -25.86
CA THR A 22 -9.46 24.95 -24.45
C THR A 22 -8.34 25.86 -23.94
N VAL A 23 -7.08 25.56 -24.28
CA VAL A 23 -5.90 26.35 -23.91
C VAL A 23 -5.97 27.78 -24.46
N LYS A 24 -6.28 27.93 -25.76
CA LYS A 24 -6.43 29.25 -26.40
C LYS A 24 -7.54 30.08 -25.76
N ASN A 25 -8.59 29.44 -25.25
CA ASN A 25 -9.74 30.12 -24.66
C ASN A 25 -9.60 30.39 -23.15
N PHE A 26 -8.68 29.73 -22.45
CA PHE A 26 -8.55 29.86 -20.99
C PHE A 26 -8.29 31.29 -20.51
N GLY A 27 -7.53 32.09 -21.27
CA GLY A 27 -7.25 33.51 -20.95
C GLY A 27 -8.38 34.50 -21.27
N GLN A 28 -9.51 34.06 -21.82
CA GLN A 28 -10.62 34.93 -22.22
C GLN A 28 -11.57 35.23 -21.05
N HIS A 29 -11.77 34.27 -20.15
CA HIS A 29 -12.66 34.41 -18.98
C HIS A 29 -11.87 34.68 -17.69
N LEU A 30 -12.56 34.98 -16.59
CA LEU A 30 -11.97 34.94 -15.25
C LEU A 30 -12.22 33.55 -14.66
N VAL A 31 -11.22 32.99 -13.98
CA VAL A 31 -11.42 31.78 -13.17
C VAL A 31 -12.23 32.19 -11.93
N PRO A 32 -13.32 31.48 -11.58
CA PRO A 32 -14.10 31.73 -10.36
C PRO A 32 -13.23 31.63 -9.10
N ASN A 33 -13.44 32.53 -8.12
CA ASN A 33 -12.66 32.52 -6.87
C ASN A 33 -12.68 31.17 -6.15
N VAL A 34 -13.81 30.44 -6.18
CA VAL A 34 -13.93 29.11 -5.58
C VAL A 34 -12.94 28.10 -6.19
N ASP A 35 -12.73 28.12 -7.50
CA ASP A 35 -11.79 27.21 -8.17
C ASP A 35 -10.33 27.59 -7.87
N ILE A 36 -10.08 28.89 -7.66
CA ILE A 36 -8.78 29.42 -7.23
C ILE A 36 -8.47 28.98 -5.80
N GLU A 37 -9.42 29.12 -4.88
CA GLU A 37 -9.29 28.70 -3.48
C GLU A 37 -9.03 27.19 -3.39
N LEU A 38 -9.78 26.38 -4.14
CA LEU A 38 -9.56 24.94 -4.26
C LEU A 38 -8.14 24.61 -4.76
N ALA A 39 -7.71 25.25 -5.85
CA ALA A 39 -6.37 25.05 -6.40
C ALA A 39 -5.26 25.52 -5.44
N MET A 40 -5.45 26.63 -4.72
CA MET A 40 -4.51 27.14 -3.73
C MET A 40 -4.40 26.20 -2.53
N ILE A 41 -5.51 25.66 -2.03
CA ILE A 41 -5.54 24.66 -0.95
C ILE A 41 -4.82 23.39 -1.40
N ALA A 42 -5.10 22.89 -2.61
CA ALA A 42 -4.44 21.70 -3.15
C ALA A 42 -2.92 21.89 -3.29
N ASN A 43 -2.45 22.97 -3.93
CA ASN A 43 -1.02 23.23 -4.12
C ASN A 43 -0.29 23.48 -2.79
N SER A 44 -0.91 24.22 -1.85
CA SER A 44 -0.32 24.46 -0.53
C SER A 44 -0.24 23.19 0.30
N THR A 45 -1.20 22.28 0.14
CA THR A 45 -1.21 20.99 0.84
C THR A 45 -0.21 20.00 0.25
N ASP A 46 -0.07 19.94 -1.08
CA ASP A 46 0.95 19.15 -1.77
C ASP A 46 2.37 19.58 -1.38
N GLU A 47 2.59 20.89 -1.21
CA GLU A 47 3.87 21.43 -0.73
C GLU A 47 4.22 20.89 0.67
N ILE A 48 3.27 20.97 1.60
CA ILE A 48 3.41 20.45 2.98
C ILE A 48 3.60 18.92 2.96
N PHE A 49 2.86 18.22 2.09
CA PHE A 49 2.94 16.77 1.91
C PHE A 49 4.27 16.30 1.33
N THR A 50 4.91 17.13 0.52
CA THR A 50 6.23 16.86 -0.07
C THR A 50 7.35 17.21 0.90
N LEU A 51 7.22 18.30 1.68
CA LEU A 51 8.16 18.70 2.74
C LEU A 51 8.39 17.60 3.79
N GLU A 52 7.33 16.88 4.20
CA GLU A 52 7.42 15.73 5.11
C GLU A 52 8.33 14.61 4.55
N LYS A 53 8.53 14.57 3.23
CA LYS A 53 9.42 13.64 2.53
C LYS A 53 10.66 14.39 2.07
N LEU A 54 11.56 14.76 3.00
CA LEU A 54 12.81 15.48 2.72
C LEU A 54 13.57 14.97 1.48
N HIS A 55 13.70 13.64 1.35
CA HIS A 55 14.33 12.95 0.21
C HIS A 55 13.57 13.05 -1.14
N TYR A 56 12.27 13.35 -1.12
CA TYR A 56 11.52 13.78 -2.31
C TYR A 56 11.57 15.29 -2.53
N TYR A 57 11.51 16.09 -1.46
CA TYR A 57 11.44 17.55 -1.55
C TYR A 57 12.63 18.16 -2.30
N GLY A 58 13.85 17.75 -1.96
CA GLY A 58 15.07 18.22 -2.65
C GLY A 58 15.04 17.96 -4.16
N MET A 59 14.55 16.79 -4.58
CA MET A 59 14.37 16.47 -6.00
C MET A 59 13.30 17.38 -6.65
N VAL A 60 12.09 17.45 -6.08
CA VAL A 60 10.97 18.24 -6.64
C VAL A 60 11.33 19.72 -6.76
N LYS A 61 12.09 20.26 -5.80
CA LYS A 61 12.45 21.69 -5.74
C LYS A 61 13.74 22.07 -6.43
N SER A 62 14.55 21.11 -6.88
CA SER A 62 15.78 21.36 -7.64
C SER A 62 15.58 22.28 -8.85
N ALA A 63 14.52 22.06 -9.63
CA ALA A 63 14.18 22.88 -10.79
C ALA A 63 13.76 24.32 -10.41
N TYR A 64 13.05 24.50 -9.30
CA TYR A 64 12.66 25.81 -8.79
C TYR A 64 13.86 26.60 -8.27
N LEU A 65 14.77 25.92 -7.55
CA LEU A 65 16.04 26.49 -7.10
C LEU A 65 16.91 26.92 -8.28
N ALA A 66 17.00 26.10 -9.34
CA ALA A 66 17.73 26.43 -10.56
C ALA A 66 17.11 27.61 -11.33
N ALA A 67 15.77 27.70 -11.38
CA ALA A 67 15.06 28.71 -12.15
C ALA A 67 14.95 30.09 -11.47
N GLY A 68 14.84 30.13 -10.14
CA GLY A 68 14.60 31.38 -9.38
C GLY A 68 15.43 31.55 -8.11
N GLY A 69 16.41 30.68 -7.87
CA GLY A 69 17.25 30.71 -6.68
C GLY A 69 16.50 30.38 -5.38
N PHE A 70 17.22 30.47 -4.27
CA PHE A 70 16.67 30.20 -2.94
C PHE A 70 15.54 31.16 -2.56
N GLN A 71 15.59 32.41 -3.05
CA GLN A 71 14.59 33.44 -2.81
C GLN A 71 13.20 33.07 -3.37
N LEU A 72 13.14 32.37 -4.51
CA LEU A 72 11.87 31.85 -5.06
C LEU A 72 11.26 30.81 -4.13
N LEU A 73 12.06 29.87 -3.61
CA LEU A 73 11.58 28.84 -2.68
C LEU A 73 11.08 29.45 -1.36
N GLN A 74 11.85 30.35 -0.74
CA GLN A 74 11.45 30.99 0.53
C GLN A 74 10.13 31.77 0.42
N ASN A 75 9.82 32.33 -0.75
CA ASN A 75 8.64 33.15 -0.96
C ASN A 75 7.53 32.43 -1.74
N TYR A 76 7.70 31.14 -2.07
CA TYR A 76 6.75 30.39 -2.90
C TYR A 76 5.34 30.36 -2.29
N GLN A 77 5.23 30.03 -1.00
CA GLN A 77 3.95 29.98 -0.27
C GLN A 77 3.27 31.36 -0.20
N LYS A 78 4.01 32.43 0.12
CA LYS A 78 3.50 33.82 0.05
C LYS A 78 3.07 34.22 -1.37
N GLY A 79 3.73 33.66 -2.39
CA GLY A 79 3.37 33.82 -3.79
C GLY A 79 2.04 33.17 -4.13
N LEU A 80 1.77 31.96 -3.63
CA LEU A 80 0.49 31.27 -3.74
C LEU A 80 -0.64 32.04 -3.04
N GLU A 81 -0.40 32.50 -1.80
CA GLU A 81 -1.36 33.31 -1.02
C GLU A 81 -1.78 34.61 -1.73
N ALA A 82 -0.94 35.14 -2.61
CA ALA A 82 -1.19 36.36 -3.38
C ALA A 82 -1.79 36.13 -4.79
N ILE A 83 -2.35 34.94 -5.07
CA ILE A 83 -3.04 34.65 -6.34
C ILE A 83 -4.46 35.24 -6.34
N ASN A 84 -4.92 35.68 -7.52
CA ASN A 84 -6.28 36.20 -7.74
C ASN A 84 -6.69 36.01 -9.23
N PRO A 85 -7.99 36.14 -9.59
CA PRO A 85 -8.46 35.89 -10.95
C PRO A 85 -7.73 36.68 -12.04
N GLN A 86 -7.37 37.94 -11.75
CA GLN A 86 -6.69 38.79 -12.73
C GLN A 86 -5.23 38.36 -12.93
N ARG A 87 -4.53 37.92 -11.88
CA ARG A 87 -3.18 37.34 -12.01
C ARG A 87 -3.19 36.05 -12.84
N ILE A 88 -4.19 35.19 -12.64
CA ILE A 88 -4.34 33.96 -13.45
C ILE A 88 -4.65 34.31 -14.91
N ARG A 89 -5.58 35.23 -15.17
CA ARG A 89 -5.87 35.71 -16.54
C ARG A 89 -4.63 36.30 -17.20
N ASN A 90 -3.87 37.16 -16.51
CA ASN A 90 -2.65 37.76 -17.04
C ASN A 90 -1.59 36.69 -17.36
N ALA A 91 -1.43 35.67 -16.51
CA ALA A 91 -0.54 34.55 -16.76
C ALA A 91 -1.03 33.71 -17.97
N ALA A 92 -2.31 33.39 -18.06
CA ALA A 92 -2.89 32.67 -19.19
C ALA A 92 -2.70 33.43 -20.51
N GLN A 93 -2.94 34.73 -20.54
CA GLN A 93 -2.72 35.57 -21.72
C GLN A 93 -1.23 35.61 -22.11
N LYS A 94 -0.32 35.76 -21.13
CA LYS A 94 1.13 35.81 -21.38
C LYS A 94 1.73 34.48 -21.86
N TYR A 95 1.29 33.36 -21.28
CA TYR A 95 1.94 32.06 -21.43
C TYR A 95 1.17 31.05 -22.28
N LEU A 96 -0.13 31.25 -22.54
CA LEU A 96 -0.97 30.30 -23.29
C LEU A 96 -1.57 30.89 -24.59
N ALA A 97 -1.96 32.17 -24.60
CA ALA A 97 -2.73 32.72 -25.72
C ALA A 97 -1.94 32.91 -27.03
N GLY A 98 -0.61 33.14 -26.95
CA GLY A 98 0.26 33.41 -28.09
C GLY A 98 1.25 32.29 -28.44
N GLN A 99 1.19 31.13 -27.78
CA GLN A 99 2.17 30.05 -27.96
C GLN A 99 1.64 28.96 -28.90
N THR A 100 2.47 28.51 -29.84
CA THR A 100 2.19 27.28 -30.61
C THR A 100 2.60 26.08 -29.75
N PRO A 101 1.67 25.23 -29.30
CA PRO A 101 2.02 24.11 -28.44
C PRO A 101 2.80 23.05 -29.22
N VAL A 102 3.91 22.59 -28.66
CA VAL A 102 4.52 21.32 -29.07
C VAL A 102 3.66 20.20 -28.48
N MET A 103 3.18 19.29 -29.33
CA MET A 103 2.42 18.11 -28.92
C MET A 103 3.34 16.90 -28.91
N THR A 104 3.36 16.18 -27.79
CA THR A 104 4.20 15.00 -27.60
C THR A 104 3.36 13.88 -27.02
N LEU A 105 3.27 12.76 -27.74
CA LEU A 105 2.76 11.49 -27.23
C LEU A 105 3.92 10.70 -26.62
N MET A 106 3.84 10.37 -25.34
CA MET A 106 4.93 9.68 -24.62
C MET A 106 4.44 8.43 -23.89
N SER A 107 5.29 7.41 -23.85
CA SER A 107 5.18 6.25 -22.96
C SER A 107 6.38 6.26 -21.98
N PRO A 108 6.21 5.84 -20.71
CA PRO A 108 7.09 6.32 -19.64
C PRO A 108 8.25 5.38 -19.24
N MET A 109 9.35 5.96 -18.74
CA MET A 109 9.92 5.64 -17.40
C MET A 109 11.06 6.61 -16.97
N ALA A 110 11.34 6.69 -15.66
CA ALA A 110 12.33 7.59 -15.03
C ALA A 110 12.93 7.00 -13.72
N LYS A 111 14.04 7.56 -13.17
CA LYS A 111 14.43 7.44 -11.73
C LYS A 111 15.51 8.44 -11.23
N LYS A 112 16.02 8.23 -9.99
CA LYS A 112 16.12 9.20 -8.86
C LYS A 112 17.23 8.89 -7.82
N ALA A 113 17.50 9.76 -6.85
CA ALA A 113 18.18 9.46 -5.55
C ALA A 113 17.70 10.40 -4.37
N ASP A 114 18.17 10.16 -3.13
CA ASP A 114 17.40 10.41 -1.88
C ASP A 114 18.25 10.60 -0.56
N THR A 115 17.91 11.55 0.35
CA THR A 115 18.51 11.86 1.71
C THR A 115 17.64 12.86 2.53
N GLU A 116 17.71 13.14 3.85
CA GLU A 116 18.05 12.45 5.13
C GLU A 116 17.45 13.25 6.35
N SER A 117 17.77 13.03 7.66
CA SER A 117 16.89 13.47 8.79
C SER A 117 17.46 13.59 10.25
N ALA A 118 16.64 14.09 11.21
CA ALA A 118 16.90 14.21 12.67
C ALA A 118 15.78 13.62 13.59
N GLU A 119 16.01 13.52 14.91
CA GLU A 119 15.22 12.74 15.90
C GLU A 119 13.99 13.44 16.53
N ASN A 120 13.02 12.66 17.06
CA ASN A 120 11.92 13.17 17.89
C ASN A 120 11.29 12.11 18.83
N ILE A 121 10.65 12.55 19.93
CA ILE A 121 10.03 11.68 20.96
C ILE A 121 8.66 11.15 20.48
N ASN A 122 8.39 9.84 20.65
CA ASN A 122 7.11 9.22 20.29
C ASN A 122 6.31 8.81 21.54
N THR A 123 5.04 9.25 21.57
CA THR A 123 4.05 8.82 22.59
C THR A 123 2.91 8.09 21.90
N PHE A 124 2.41 7.02 22.53
CA PHE A 124 1.28 6.22 22.03
C PHE A 124 0.13 6.19 23.04
N HIS A 125 -1.09 6.13 22.52
CA HIS A 125 -2.31 5.90 23.29
C HIS A 125 -3.18 4.85 22.59
N THR A 126 -3.81 3.99 23.37
CA THR A 126 -4.70 2.90 22.91
C THR A 126 -5.99 2.90 23.69
N GLU A 127 -7.11 2.77 22.99
CA GLU A 127 -8.41 2.54 23.60
C GLU A 127 -9.26 1.62 22.72
N ILE A 128 -10.05 0.74 23.34
CA ILE A 128 -11.13 0.03 22.64
C ILE A 128 -12.43 0.74 23.05
N LEU A 129 -13.14 1.31 22.09
CA LEU A 129 -14.40 1.99 22.35
C LEU A 129 -15.50 0.98 22.73
N ALA A 130 -16.58 1.47 23.34
CA ALA A 130 -17.72 0.65 23.76
C ALA A 130 -18.42 -0.12 22.62
N ASN A 131 -18.22 0.29 21.36
CA ASN A 131 -18.73 -0.39 20.16
C ASN A 131 -17.72 -1.38 19.54
N GLY A 132 -16.58 -1.61 20.19
CA GLY A 132 -15.52 -2.52 19.75
C GLY A 132 -14.45 -1.92 18.84
N LEU A 133 -14.55 -0.65 18.44
CA LEU A 133 -13.52 -0.01 17.63
C LEU A 133 -12.19 0.10 18.40
N GLU A 134 -11.14 -0.52 17.87
CA GLU A 134 -9.78 -0.36 18.37
C GLU A 134 -9.18 0.95 17.83
N VAL A 135 -8.82 1.86 18.72
CA VAL A 135 -8.30 3.20 18.41
C VAL A 135 -6.88 3.31 18.90
N VAL A 136 -5.98 3.78 18.04
CA VAL A 136 -4.58 4.04 18.40
C VAL A 136 -4.14 5.40 17.89
N VAL A 137 -3.57 6.21 18.78
CA VAL A 137 -3.07 7.55 18.48
C VAL A 137 -1.58 7.63 18.81
N ASN A 138 -0.79 8.12 17.84
CA ASN A 138 0.60 8.48 18.03
C ASN A 138 0.73 10.01 17.86
N TYR A 139 0.84 10.73 18.99
CA TYR A 139 1.11 12.15 18.94
C TYR A 139 2.54 12.39 18.47
N ASN A 140 2.70 13.32 17.53
CA ASN A 140 4.00 13.67 17.01
C ASN A 140 4.00 15.09 16.40
N ALA A 141 4.96 15.94 16.80
CA ALA A 141 5.01 17.35 16.41
C ALA A 141 5.96 17.69 15.23
N ASP A 142 6.71 16.74 14.65
CA ASP A 142 7.65 17.04 13.54
C ASP A 142 6.99 17.20 12.16
N SER A 143 5.65 17.15 12.08
CA SER A 143 4.92 17.37 10.84
C SER A 143 3.50 17.90 11.11
N PRO A 144 3.04 18.95 10.39
CA PRO A 144 1.64 19.38 10.43
C PRO A 144 0.72 18.46 9.61
N VAL A 145 1.25 17.39 9.00
CA VAL A 145 0.47 16.34 8.35
C VAL A 145 -0.09 15.40 9.42
N ILE A 146 -1.26 14.85 9.16
CA ILE A 146 -1.83 13.70 9.86
C ILE A 146 -2.02 12.57 8.85
N GLY A 147 -1.59 11.38 9.24
CA GLY A 147 -1.88 10.12 8.58
C GLY A 147 -2.90 9.34 9.39
N VAL A 148 -3.96 8.87 8.73
CA VAL A 148 -5.01 8.04 9.35
C VAL A 148 -5.17 6.76 8.54
N HIS A 149 -5.12 5.62 9.23
CA HIS A 149 -5.38 4.30 8.68
C HIS A 149 -6.56 3.66 9.40
N LEU A 150 -7.63 3.40 8.66
CA LEU A 150 -8.76 2.59 9.11
C LEU A 150 -8.68 1.23 8.42
N LEU A 151 -8.34 0.17 9.16
CA LEU A 151 -8.24 -1.19 8.65
C LEU A 151 -9.48 -2.01 9.03
N ALA A 152 -10.02 -2.76 8.07
CA ALA A 152 -11.02 -3.80 8.31
C ALA A 152 -10.35 -5.17 8.27
N LYS A 153 -10.48 -5.93 9.37
CA LYS A 153 -9.75 -7.18 9.64
C LYS A 153 -10.25 -8.32 8.75
N GLU A 154 -9.32 -9.21 8.37
CA GLU A 154 -9.57 -10.53 7.74
C GLU A 154 -10.46 -10.50 6.49
N ARG A 155 -10.05 -9.69 5.51
CA ARG A 155 -10.75 -9.47 4.23
C ARG A 155 -11.18 -10.77 3.53
N PHE A 156 -10.26 -11.69 3.26
CA PHE A 156 -10.58 -12.87 2.43
C PHE A 156 -11.51 -13.86 3.15
N ILE A 157 -11.36 -14.01 4.48
CA ILE A 157 -12.27 -14.80 5.32
C ILE A 157 -13.68 -14.21 5.26
N SER A 158 -13.77 -12.89 5.37
CA SER A 158 -15.04 -12.15 5.36
C SER A 158 -15.76 -12.21 4.00
N GLU A 159 -15.02 -12.32 2.89
CA GLU A 159 -15.59 -12.53 1.56
C GLU A 159 -16.10 -13.95 1.37
N GLY A 160 -15.32 -14.95 1.81
CA GLY A 160 -15.52 -16.36 1.45
C GLY A 160 -15.07 -16.66 0.01
N LYS A 161 -14.71 -17.93 -0.26
CA LYS A 161 -14.11 -18.33 -1.55
C LYS A 161 -15.01 -18.04 -2.75
N ASP A 162 -16.31 -18.27 -2.61
CA ASP A 162 -17.29 -18.14 -3.71
C ASP A 162 -17.60 -16.68 -4.08
N LYS A 163 -17.29 -15.74 -3.17
CA LYS A 163 -17.44 -14.28 -3.37
C LYS A 163 -16.10 -13.54 -3.31
N ALA A 164 -15.00 -14.24 -3.54
CA ALA A 164 -13.67 -13.64 -3.61
C ALA A 164 -13.66 -12.45 -4.59
N GLY A 165 -13.06 -11.33 -4.19
CA GLY A 165 -13.08 -10.07 -4.93
C GLY A 165 -14.23 -9.12 -4.55
N MET A 166 -15.18 -9.54 -3.72
CA MET A 166 -16.32 -8.71 -3.29
C MET A 166 -15.88 -7.40 -2.61
N THR A 167 -14.83 -7.41 -1.77
CA THR A 167 -14.31 -6.15 -1.19
C THR A 167 -13.63 -5.26 -2.24
N ALA A 168 -13.03 -5.83 -3.29
CA ALA A 168 -12.42 -5.03 -4.37
C ALA A 168 -13.47 -4.26 -5.18
N VAL A 169 -14.66 -4.86 -5.35
CA VAL A 169 -15.83 -4.23 -5.96
C VAL A 169 -16.38 -3.17 -5.01
N LEU A 170 -16.61 -3.52 -3.74
CA LEU A 170 -17.12 -2.62 -2.72
C LEU A 170 -16.24 -1.37 -2.57
N GLN A 171 -14.92 -1.50 -2.41
CA GLN A 171 -13.97 -0.37 -2.30
C GLN A 171 -14.05 0.61 -3.48
N ARG A 172 -14.36 0.13 -4.70
CA ARG A 172 -14.58 1.01 -5.87
C ARG A 172 -15.90 1.75 -5.76
N MET A 173 -16.97 1.06 -5.37
CA MET A 173 -18.29 1.66 -5.16
C MET A 173 -18.29 2.68 -4.01
N LEU A 174 -17.54 2.43 -2.92
CA LEU A 174 -17.33 3.42 -1.86
C LEU A 174 -16.70 4.71 -2.41
N LYS A 175 -15.67 4.60 -3.26
CA LYS A 175 -14.98 5.76 -3.83
C LYS A 175 -15.83 6.53 -4.85
N SER A 176 -16.63 5.85 -5.68
CA SER A 176 -17.43 6.48 -6.74
C SER A 176 -18.86 6.83 -6.33
N GLY A 177 -19.41 6.20 -5.30
CA GLY A 177 -20.77 6.44 -4.77
C GLY A 177 -20.82 7.50 -3.67
N GLY A 178 -19.72 7.72 -2.95
CA GLY A 178 -19.66 8.70 -1.85
C GLY A 178 -20.58 8.33 -0.69
N THR A 179 -21.19 9.32 -0.04
CA THR A 179 -22.02 9.16 1.16
C THR A 179 -23.44 9.68 0.95
N LYS A 180 -24.33 9.46 1.92
CA LYS A 180 -25.68 10.05 1.92
C LYS A 180 -25.69 11.58 1.96
N LYS A 181 -24.65 12.21 2.55
CA LYS A 181 -24.53 13.68 2.65
C LYS A 181 -23.77 14.29 1.47
N HIS A 182 -22.85 13.52 0.89
CA HIS A 182 -22.01 13.92 -0.23
C HIS A 182 -22.04 12.81 -1.29
N PRO A 183 -23.08 12.73 -2.15
CA PRO A 183 -23.19 11.69 -3.16
C PRO A 183 -22.12 11.84 -4.26
N GLY A 184 -21.51 10.72 -4.64
CA GLY A 184 -20.58 10.62 -5.76
C GLY A 184 -19.45 11.64 -5.76
N GLU A 185 -19.38 12.46 -6.80
CA GLU A 185 -18.33 13.46 -6.99
C GLU A 185 -18.31 14.55 -5.91
N GLU A 186 -19.44 14.81 -5.24
CA GLU A 186 -19.49 15.77 -4.13
C GLU A 186 -18.61 15.35 -2.95
N PHE A 187 -18.43 14.04 -2.73
CA PHE A 187 -17.53 13.53 -1.70
C PHE A 187 -16.06 13.80 -2.05
N THR A 188 -15.68 13.63 -3.31
CA THR A 188 -14.33 13.96 -3.80
C THR A 188 -14.08 15.46 -3.68
N LYS A 189 -15.03 16.31 -4.10
CA LYS A 189 -14.97 17.76 -3.92
C LYS A 189 -14.91 18.19 -2.44
N ALA A 190 -15.59 17.49 -1.55
CA ALA A 190 -15.51 17.75 -0.11
C ALA A 190 -14.12 17.45 0.48
N LEU A 191 -13.43 16.42 -0.01
CA LEU A 191 -12.04 16.12 0.35
C LEU A 191 -11.06 17.14 -0.25
N GLU A 192 -11.22 17.50 -1.52
CA GLU A 192 -10.40 18.50 -2.21
C GLU A 192 -10.46 19.88 -1.54
N ARG A 193 -11.67 20.31 -1.10
CA ARG A 193 -11.90 21.55 -0.33
C ARG A 193 -11.06 21.69 0.94
N ILE A 194 -10.58 20.58 1.50
CA ILE A 194 -9.76 20.57 2.71
C ILE A 194 -8.34 20.02 2.46
N GLY A 195 -7.94 19.83 1.21
CA GLY A 195 -6.64 19.26 0.84
C GLY A 195 -6.45 17.81 1.29
N ALA A 196 -7.53 17.05 1.53
CA ALA A 196 -7.43 15.69 2.04
C ALA A 196 -7.31 14.66 0.91
N GLU A 197 -6.29 13.81 0.97
CA GLU A 197 -6.21 12.60 0.15
C GLU A 197 -6.93 11.45 0.86
N LEU A 198 -7.92 10.83 0.20
CA LEU A 198 -8.48 9.54 0.62
C LEU A 198 -8.24 8.46 -0.45
N LYS A 199 -7.42 7.45 -0.10
CA LYS A 199 -7.31 6.17 -0.81
C LYS A 199 -8.12 5.09 -0.10
N VAL A 200 -8.82 4.26 -0.86
CA VAL A 200 -9.58 3.10 -0.34
C VAL A 200 -9.28 1.80 -1.09
N HIS A 201 -8.38 1.82 -2.08
CA HIS A 201 -7.83 0.65 -2.77
C HIS A 201 -6.54 1.06 -3.50
N ASP A 202 -5.65 0.09 -3.72
CA ASP A 202 -4.41 0.30 -4.49
C ASP A 202 -4.69 0.36 -5.99
N LEU A 203 -3.84 1.10 -6.71
CA LEU A 203 -3.85 1.15 -8.17
C LEU A 203 -2.80 0.16 -8.69
N SER A 204 -3.25 -0.98 -9.22
CA SER A 204 -2.43 -2.15 -9.59
C SER A 204 -1.42 -1.94 -10.74
N TRP A 205 -1.14 -0.68 -11.09
CA TRP A 205 -0.16 -0.26 -12.08
C TRP A 205 0.86 0.74 -11.52
N LEU A 206 0.69 1.22 -10.28
CA LEU A 206 1.68 2.05 -9.59
C LEU A 206 2.69 1.14 -8.88
N PRO A 207 3.92 0.99 -9.42
CA PRO A 207 4.90 0.15 -8.76
C PRO A 207 5.24 0.73 -7.37
N TYR A 208 5.43 -0.17 -6.40
CA TYR A 208 5.74 0.15 -5.00
C TYR A 208 4.60 0.77 -4.16
N ASP A 209 3.35 0.81 -4.64
CA ASP A 209 2.16 1.18 -3.82
C ASP A 209 1.44 -0.07 -3.24
N ASP A 210 1.72 -1.28 -3.74
CA ASP A 210 1.05 -2.56 -3.44
C ASP A 210 1.19 -3.10 -1.98
N TYR A 211 1.67 -2.31 -1.02
CA TYR A 211 1.85 -2.78 0.36
C TYR A 211 0.53 -3.09 1.09
N TYR A 212 -0.61 -2.62 0.57
CA TYR A 212 -1.93 -2.79 1.17
C TYR A 212 -2.79 -3.85 0.46
N THR A 213 -2.33 -4.39 -0.66
CA THR A 213 -3.01 -5.44 -1.42
C THR A 213 -2.71 -6.79 -0.77
N THR A 214 -3.53 -7.15 0.23
CA THR A 214 -3.40 -8.38 1.01
C THR A 214 -4.76 -9.01 1.34
N PRO A 215 -4.87 -10.34 1.49
CA PRO A 215 -6.10 -10.98 2.00
C PRO A 215 -6.35 -10.72 3.50
N ARG A 216 -5.34 -10.21 4.24
CA ARG A 216 -5.39 -9.99 5.70
C ARG A 216 -6.26 -8.81 6.13
N PHE A 217 -6.45 -7.81 5.28
CA PHE A 217 -7.24 -6.62 5.61
C PHE A 217 -7.74 -5.88 4.36
N ALA A 218 -8.69 -4.98 4.54
CA ALA A 218 -8.95 -3.87 3.64
C ALA A 218 -8.68 -2.56 4.36
N TYR A 219 -8.46 -1.46 3.63
CA TYR A 219 -8.07 -0.19 4.24
C TYR A 219 -8.86 1.00 3.69
N MET A 220 -8.97 2.03 4.52
CA MET A 220 -9.15 3.42 4.10
C MET A 220 -8.00 4.24 4.68
N ARG A 221 -7.32 5.00 3.83
CA ARG A 221 -6.14 5.81 4.17
C ARG A 221 -6.48 7.26 3.89
N LEU A 222 -6.57 8.07 4.95
CA LEU A 222 -6.77 9.51 4.86
C LEU A 222 -5.45 10.21 5.21
N LYS A 223 -5.03 11.16 4.38
CA LYS A 223 -3.90 12.07 4.64
C LYS A 223 -4.39 13.51 4.52
N LEU A 224 -4.09 14.35 5.50
CA LEU A 224 -4.57 15.74 5.58
C LEU A 224 -3.63 16.58 6.46
N VAL A 225 -3.85 17.89 6.53
CA VAL A 225 -3.15 18.78 7.48
C VAL A 225 -3.93 18.93 8.79
N GLU A 226 -3.21 19.18 9.89
CA GLU A 226 -3.73 19.28 11.26
C GLU A 226 -4.96 20.19 11.40
N LYS A 227 -4.96 21.33 10.70
CA LYS A 227 -6.05 22.32 10.73
C LYS A 227 -7.38 21.77 10.19
N GLN A 228 -7.32 20.71 9.38
CA GLN A 228 -8.46 20.07 8.74
C GLN A 228 -8.82 18.73 9.38
N PHE A 229 -8.16 18.34 10.49
CA PHE A 229 -8.34 17.06 11.16
C PHE A 229 -9.82 16.70 11.37
N GLN A 230 -10.58 17.60 12.02
CA GLN A 230 -11.99 17.36 12.34
C GLN A 230 -12.83 17.19 11.06
N SER A 231 -12.61 18.03 10.04
CA SER A 231 -13.33 17.99 8.76
C SER A 231 -13.09 16.67 8.02
N GLY A 232 -11.82 16.27 7.86
CA GLY A 232 -11.47 15.05 7.13
C GLY A 232 -11.83 13.78 7.90
N LEU A 233 -11.68 13.78 9.23
CA LEU A 233 -12.11 12.66 10.06
C LEU A 233 -13.65 12.50 10.02
N THR A 234 -14.40 13.61 9.94
CA THR A 234 -15.86 13.58 9.73
C THR A 234 -16.24 12.98 8.37
N LEU A 235 -15.50 13.29 7.30
CA LEU A 235 -15.72 12.68 5.97
C LEU A 235 -15.39 11.18 5.96
N LEU A 236 -14.32 10.76 6.64
CA LEU A 236 -13.97 9.33 6.80
C LEU A 236 -15.05 8.58 7.60
N ALA A 237 -15.54 9.17 8.69
CA ALA A 237 -16.63 8.62 9.50
C ALA A 237 -17.91 8.45 8.67
N ASP A 238 -18.30 9.48 7.91
CA ASP A 238 -19.49 9.44 7.07
C ASP A 238 -19.38 8.43 5.92
N LEU A 239 -18.17 8.20 5.38
CA LEU A 239 -17.95 7.14 4.38
C LEU A 239 -18.07 5.74 4.97
N VAL A 240 -17.44 5.46 6.12
CA VAL A 240 -17.52 4.11 6.70
C VAL A 240 -18.91 3.80 7.28
N GLN A 241 -19.69 4.80 7.68
CA GLN A 241 -21.03 4.63 8.29
C GLN A 241 -22.21 4.80 7.33
N ASN A 242 -22.09 5.68 6.31
CA ASN A 242 -23.22 6.15 5.48
C ASN A 242 -22.93 6.11 3.97
N ALA A 243 -22.13 5.16 3.50
CA ALA A 243 -21.83 5.04 2.08
C ALA A 243 -23.08 4.82 1.20
N GLN A 244 -23.06 5.35 -0.02
CA GLN A 244 -24.07 5.01 -1.03
C GLN A 244 -23.59 3.85 -1.91
N ILE A 245 -24.18 2.68 -1.69
CA ILE A 245 -23.98 1.47 -2.50
C ILE A 245 -25.22 1.30 -3.38
N LYS A 246 -25.15 1.79 -4.63
CA LYS A 246 -26.23 1.78 -5.64
C LYS A 246 -25.81 0.99 -6.88
N ASP A 247 -26.81 0.62 -7.69
CA ASP A 247 -26.59 -0.16 -8.91
C ASP A 247 -25.75 0.58 -9.98
N GLU A 248 -25.93 1.91 -10.06
CA GLU A 248 -25.19 2.84 -10.93
C GLU A 248 -23.67 2.61 -10.95
N GLN A 249 -23.05 2.28 -9.81
CA GLN A 249 -21.60 2.06 -9.70
C GLN A 249 -21.20 0.58 -9.93
N LEU A 250 -22.13 -0.37 -9.85
CA LEU A 250 -21.85 -1.80 -9.75
C LEU A 250 -21.19 -2.36 -11.01
N ALA A 251 -21.75 -2.06 -12.19
CA ALA A 251 -21.22 -2.55 -13.46
C ALA A 251 -19.79 -2.07 -13.73
N ALA A 252 -19.51 -0.80 -13.47
CA ALA A 252 -18.17 -0.21 -13.62
C ALA A 252 -17.17 -0.80 -12.60
N ALA A 253 -17.59 -0.98 -11.34
CA ALA A 253 -16.76 -1.59 -10.31
C ALA A 253 -16.41 -3.05 -10.63
N LYS A 254 -17.39 -3.87 -11.02
CA LYS A 254 -17.16 -5.25 -11.51
C LYS A 254 -16.21 -5.28 -12.71
N LYS A 255 -16.45 -4.46 -13.74
CA LYS A 255 -15.59 -4.39 -14.94
C LYS A 255 -14.14 -4.05 -14.58
N SER A 256 -13.92 -3.10 -13.68
CA SER A 256 -12.59 -2.72 -13.19
C SER A 256 -11.90 -3.88 -12.46
N VAL A 257 -12.59 -4.58 -11.56
CA VAL A 257 -12.03 -5.72 -10.81
C VAL A 257 -11.74 -6.91 -11.72
N MET A 258 -12.66 -7.28 -12.61
CA MET A 258 -12.45 -8.37 -13.58
C MET A 258 -11.30 -8.06 -14.55
N GLY A 259 -11.12 -6.79 -14.93
CA GLY A 259 -9.99 -6.36 -15.76
C GLY A 259 -8.63 -6.53 -15.06
N ILE A 260 -8.56 -6.37 -13.73
CA ILE A 260 -7.35 -6.66 -12.95
C ILE A 260 -7.19 -8.18 -12.76
N SER A 261 -8.26 -8.89 -12.38
CA SER A 261 -8.26 -10.36 -12.25
C SER A 261 -7.76 -11.05 -13.53
N GLY A 262 -8.23 -10.61 -14.71
CA GLY A 262 -7.75 -11.11 -16.00
C GLY A 262 -6.26 -10.85 -16.24
N LYS A 263 -5.75 -9.65 -15.92
CA LYS A 263 -4.32 -9.34 -16.00
C LYS A 263 -3.49 -10.22 -15.06
N ASN A 264 -3.94 -10.43 -13.82
CA ASN A 264 -3.26 -11.29 -12.86
C ASN A 264 -3.29 -12.75 -13.30
N SER A 265 -4.39 -13.26 -13.86
CA SER A 265 -4.45 -14.64 -14.39
C SER A 265 -3.51 -14.90 -15.56
N ALA A 266 -3.06 -13.85 -16.26
CA ALA A 266 -2.08 -13.91 -17.35
C ALA A 266 -0.63 -13.64 -16.90
N SER A 267 -0.40 -13.43 -15.59
CA SER A 267 0.87 -13.03 -14.99
C SER A 267 1.53 -14.22 -14.28
N THR A 268 2.70 -14.67 -14.77
CA THR A 268 3.40 -15.83 -14.21
C THR A 268 3.63 -15.74 -12.68
N PRO A 269 4.07 -14.60 -12.12
CA PRO A 269 4.23 -14.46 -10.67
C PRO A 269 2.93 -14.65 -9.89
N GLU A 270 1.79 -14.18 -10.40
CA GLU A 270 0.48 -14.28 -9.73
C GLU A 270 -0.08 -15.70 -9.81
N VAL A 271 0.07 -16.36 -10.96
CA VAL A 271 -0.30 -17.77 -11.13
C VAL A 271 0.53 -18.66 -10.22
N ALA A 272 1.85 -18.45 -10.17
CA ALA A 272 2.74 -19.17 -9.25
C ALA A 272 2.40 -18.88 -7.78
N ALA A 273 2.06 -17.63 -7.41
CA ALA A 273 1.62 -17.28 -6.07
C ALA A 273 0.32 -17.99 -5.67
N LYS A 274 -0.67 -18.05 -6.58
CA LYS A 274 -1.91 -18.80 -6.37
C LYS A 274 -1.63 -20.29 -6.17
N LEU A 275 -0.91 -20.90 -7.11
CA LEU A 275 -0.58 -22.33 -7.07
C LEU A 275 0.25 -22.69 -5.83
N PHE A 276 1.12 -21.78 -5.37
CA PHE A 276 1.84 -21.90 -4.10
C PHE A 276 0.89 -21.93 -2.90
N TYR A 277 0.00 -20.95 -2.73
CA TYR A 277 -0.90 -20.92 -1.57
C TYR A 277 -1.98 -22.01 -1.60
N ASP A 278 -2.42 -22.46 -2.78
CA ASP A 278 -3.30 -23.62 -2.91
C ASP A 278 -2.63 -24.93 -2.45
N ASN A 279 -1.29 -25.01 -2.51
CA ASN A 279 -0.51 -26.19 -2.13
C ASN A 279 0.15 -26.09 -0.75
N LEU A 280 0.39 -24.90 -0.24
CA LEU A 280 0.98 -24.69 1.10
C LEU A 280 0.05 -25.16 2.23
N PHE A 281 -1.27 -25.08 2.04
CA PHE A 281 -2.26 -25.33 3.09
C PHE A 281 -3.17 -26.53 2.79
N ILE A 282 -3.53 -27.32 3.81
CA ILE A 282 -4.61 -28.32 3.77
C ILE A 282 -5.95 -27.57 3.78
N SER A 283 -6.08 -26.65 4.74
CA SER A 283 -7.18 -25.68 4.83
C SER A 283 -6.60 -24.28 4.68
N ASN A 284 -6.99 -23.61 3.60
CA ASN A 284 -6.63 -22.21 3.34
C ASN A 284 -7.84 -21.30 3.62
N PRO A 285 -8.02 -20.79 4.87
CA PRO A 285 -9.02 -19.77 5.18
C PRO A 285 -8.52 -18.35 4.86
N GLY A 286 -7.22 -18.09 4.99
CA GLY A 286 -6.67 -16.73 5.07
C GLY A 286 -6.00 -16.17 3.80
N TYR A 287 -5.85 -16.96 2.74
CA TYR A 287 -5.27 -16.52 1.46
C TYR A 287 -6.15 -16.86 0.27
N GLY A 288 -6.24 -15.93 -0.68
CA GLY A 288 -6.86 -16.17 -1.97
C GLY A 288 -6.80 -14.94 -2.88
N LEU A 289 -7.50 -15.02 -4.01
CA LEU A 289 -7.47 -13.99 -5.04
C LEU A 289 -8.22 -12.73 -4.57
N ILE A 290 -7.46 -11.68 -4.23
CA ILE A 290 -7.96 -10.39 -3.70
C ILE A 290 -8.92 -9.68 -4.66
N TYR A 291 -8.77 -9.93 -5.97
CA TYR A 291 -9.63 -9.44 -7.06
C TYR A 291 -10.59 -10.51 -7.60
N GLY A 292 -10.66 -11.68 -6.95
CA GLY A 292 -11.50 -12.80 -7.37
C GLY A 292 -11.16 -13.36 -8.76
N THR A 293 -12.16 -14.01 -9.35
CA THR A 293 -12.20 -14.42 -10.76
C THR A 293 -13.47 -13.87 -11.41
N PRO A 294 -13.61 -13.89 -12.75
CA PRO A 294 -14.90 -13.61 -13.39
C PRO A 294 -16.06 -14.43 -12.80
N MET A 295 -15.82 -15.70 -12.43
CA MET A 295 -16.83 -16.58 -11.84
C MET A 295 -17.30 -16.14 -10.45
N THR A 296 -16.44 -15.53 -9.63
CA THR A 296 -16.82 -15.04 -8.28
C THR A 296 -17.32 -13.60 -8.31
N VAL A 297 -16.86 -12.78 -9.25
CA VAL A 297 -17.16 -11.33 -9.32
C VAL A 297 -18.40 -11.02 -10.16
N GLN A 298 -18.62 -11.74 -11.27
CA GLN A 298 -19.76 -11.49 -12.16
C GLN A 298 -21.12 -11.73 -11.48
N PRO A 299 -21.33 -12.78 -10.64
CA PRO A 299 -22.61 -13.04 -10.01
C PRO A 299 -22.99 -12.11 -8.85
N LEU A 300 -22.03 -11.35 -8.27
CA LEU A 300 -22.27 -10.53 -7.07
C LEU A 300 -23.44 -9.55 -7.24
N GLN A 301 -24.44 -9.63 -6.39
CA GLN A 301 -25.58 -8.72 -6.42
C GLN A 301 -25.36 -7.51 -5.50
N LEU A 302 -26.19 -6.48 -5.69
CA LEU A 302 -26.10 -5.25 -4.88
C LEU A 302 -26.31 -5.53 -3.38
N ASP A 303 -27.17 -6.50 -3.05
CA ASP A 303 -27.46 -6.88 -1.67
C ASP A 303 -26.35 -7.74 -1.04
N ASP A 304 -25.56 -8.49 -1.83
CA ASP A 304 -24.33 -9.13 -1.34
C ASP A 304 -23.35 -8.07 -0.82
N LEU A 305 -23.16 -7.01 -1.61
CA LEU A 305 -22.24 -5.91 -1.31
C LEU A 305 -22.70 -5.06 -0.14
N ARG A 306 -24.02 -4.84 0.01
CA ARG A 306 -24.61 -4.17 1.18
C ARG A 306 -24.52 -5.01 2.45
N GLY A 307 -24.82 -6.30 2.36
CA GLY A 307 -24.67 -7.25 3.47
C GLY A 307 -23.21 -7.36 3.91
N HIS A 308 -22.27 -7.44 2.96
CA HIS A 308 -20.84 -7.42 3.24
C HIS A 308 -20.40 -6.10 3.87
N TYR A 309 -20.82 -4.94 3.33
CA TYR A 309 -20.51 -3.63 3.91
C TYR A 309 -20.96 -3.52 5.37
N ASN A 310 -22.19 -3.91 5.69
CA ASN A 310 -22.76 -3.82 7.03
C ASN A 310 -22.02 -4.71 8.06
N ARG A 311 -21.46 -5.84 7.65
CA ARG A 311 -20.64 -6.70 8.51
C ARG A 311 -19.19 -6.25 8.54
N PHE A 312 -18.55 -6.21 7.38
CA PHE A 312 -17.11 -6.07 7.24
C PHE A 312 -16.55 -4.74 7.76
N TYR A 313 -17.34 -3.65 7.65
CA TYR A 313 -17.01 -2.33 8.20
C TYR A 313 -17.69 -2.07 9.57
N ASN A 314 -18.06 -3.11 10.32
CA ASN A 314 -18.52 -2.98 11.70
C ASN A 314 -17.40 -2.49 12.63
N PRO A 315 -17.64 -1.59 13.61
CA PRO A 315 -16.59 -1.07 14.49
C PRO A 315 -15.77 -2.15 15.20
N ALA A 316 -16.37 -3.26 15.65
CA ALA A 316 -15.62 -4.37 16.26
C ALA A 316 -14.61 -5.05 15.31
N ASN A 317 -14.86 -4.99 14.00
CA ASN A 317 -13.96 -5.48 12.96
C ASN A 317 -12.91 -4.45 12.49
N LEU A 318 -12.87 -3.26 13.09
CA LEU A 318 -12.03 -2.14 12.64
C LEU A 318 -10.88 -1.81 13.59
N VAL A 319 -9.79 -1.31 13.01
CA VAL A 319 -8.66 -0.66 13.72
C VAL A 319 -8.48 0.74 13.12
N LEU A 320 -8.55 1.78 13.94
CA LEU A 320 -8.32 3.18 13.55
C LEU A 320 -7.00 3.69 14.16
N ALA A 321 -5.97 3.81 13.33
CA ALA A 321 -4.67 4.36 13.68
C ALA A 321 -4.52 5.80 13.18
N ILE A 322 -4.07 6.71 14.05
CA ILE A 322 -3.83 8.13 13.76
C ILE A 322 -2.39 8.49 14.17
N SER A 323 -1.61 9.13 13.30
CA SER A 323 -0.30 9.70 13.62
C SER A 323 -0.20 11.12 13.09
N GLY A 324 0.31 12.06 13.90
CA GLY A 324 0.51 13.46 13.52
C GLY A 324 0.40 14.46 14.68
N ASN A 325 0.48 15.75 14.37
CA ASN A 325 0.49 16.83 15.35
C ASN A 325 -0.92 17.18 15.86
N ILE A 326 -1.60 16.20 16.45
CA ILE A 326 -2.90 16.38 17.09
C ILE A 326 -2.82 15.84 18.53
N PRO A 327 -3.09 16.65 19.56
CA PRO A 327 -3.06 16.19 20.95
C PRO A 327 -3.93 14.96 21.15
N THR A 328 -3.41 13.96 21.86
CA THR A 328 -4.03 12.65 22.06
C THR A 328 -5.48 12.75 22.52
N GLU A 329 -5.75 13.62 23.48
CA GLU A 329 -7.06 13.83 24.09
C GLU A 329 -8.06 14.34 23.05
N LYS A 330 -7.64 15.30 22.19
CA LYS A 330 -8.46 15.83 21.10
C LYS A 330 -8.72 14.77 20.03
N ALA A 331 -7.72 13.94 19.69
CA ALA A 331 -7.90 12.83 18.76
C ALA A 331 -8.95 11.85 19.27
N VAL A 332 -8.82 11.42 20.52
CA VAL A 332 -9.70 10.46 21.18
C VAL A 332 -11.12 11.02 21.34
N GLU A 333 -11.27 12.29 21.71
CA GLU A 333 -12.58 12.97 21.77
C GLU A 333 -13.26 13.03 20.39
N SER A 334 -12.54 13.46 19.36
CA SER A 334 -13.05 13.49 17.98
C SER A 334 -13.45 12.08 17.51
N VAL A 335 -12.65 11.06 17.82
CA VAL A 335 -12.94 9.66 17.46
C VAL A 335 -14.16 9.13 18.23
N LYS A 336 -14.30 9.42 19.53
CA LYS A 336 -15.49 9.04 20.33
C LYS A 336 -16.75 9.71 19.80
N SER A 337 -16.67 11.00 19.45
CA SER A 337 -17.80 11.78 18.91
C SER A 337 -18.26 11.23 17.55
N LEU A 338 -17.31 10.93 16.64
CA LEU A 338 -17.60 10.52 15.26
C LEU A 338 -17.83 9.01 15.11
N PHE A 339 -17.10 8.17 15.85
CA PHE A 339 -17.08 6.70 15.72
C PHE A 339 -17.50 5.96 17.00
N GLY A 340 -17.99 6.62 18.05
CA GLY A 340 -18.43 5.95 19.28
C GLY A 340 -19.85 5.34 19.21
N LYS A 341 -20.61 5.61 18.13
CA LYS A 341 -21.95 5.05 17.92
C LYS A 341 -21.88 3.64 17.31
N ASN A 342 -22.95 2.88 17.42
CA ASN A 342 -23.07 1.60 16.71
C ASN A 342 -23.55 1.82 15.28
N TRP A 343 -22.95 1.10 14.32
CA TRP A 343 -23.43 0.98 12.94
C TRP A 343 -23.16 -0.44 12.42
N GLY A 344 -23.79 -0.79 11.29
CA GLY A 344 -23.68 -2.13 10.72
C GLY A 344 -24.26 -3.23 11.62
N GLU A 345 -23.83 -4.48 11.40
CA GLU A 345 -24.22 -5.65 12.19
C GLU A 345 -23.48 -5.65 13.55
N SER A 346 -24.00 -4.85 14.49
CA SER A 346 -23.32 -4.45 15.74
C SER A 346 -22.69 -5.62 16.50
N GLY A 347 -21.39 -5.55 16.72
CA GLY A 347 -20.61 -6.59 17.43
C GLY A 347 -20.06 -7.69 16.51
N TRP A 348 -20.39 -7.68 15.22
CA TRP A 348 -19.79 -8.60 14.25
C TRP A 348 -18.29 -8.32 14.08
N GLN A 349 -17.51 -9.39 14.10
CA GLN A 349 -16.08 -9.40 13.81
C GLN A 349 -15.76 -10.64 12.95
N ALA A 350 -14.79 -10.52 12.07
CA ALA A 350 -14.36 -11.64 11.24
C ALA A 350 -13.69 -12.73 12.08
N GLU A 351 -13.88 -14.00 11.69
CA GLU A 351 -13.21 -15.13 12.33
C GLU A 351 -11.69 -15.06 12.15
N LYS A 352 -10.93 -15.46 13.17
CA LYS A 352 -9.47 -15.57 13.08
C LYS A 352 -9.10 -16.78 12.21
N PRO A 353 -8.17 -16.66 11.25
CA PRO A 353 -7.78 -17.79 10.42
C PRO A 353 -7.08 -18.88 11.24
N SER A 354 -7.56 -20.11 11.10
CA SER A 354 -6.92 -21.33 11.58
C SER A 354 -6.42 -22.18 10.39
N PRO A 355 -5.31 -21.79 9.75
CA PRO A 355 -4.76 -22.55 8.63
C PRO A 355 -4.04 -23.81 9.13
N ALA A 356 -4.21 -24.91 8.41
CA ALA A 356 -3.37 -26.09 8.55
C ALA A 356 -2.38 -26.15 7.37
N LEU A 357 -1.08 -26.22 7.64
CA LEU A 357 -0.05 -26.40 6.62
C LEU A 357 -0.04 -27.84 6.09
N GLN A 358 0.20 -28.01 4.80
CA GLN A 358 0.54 -29.31 4.24
C GLN A 358 1.98 -29.66 4.63
N LYS A 359 2.30 -30.97 4.64
CA LYS A 359 3.70 -31.37 4.63
C LYS A 359 4.33 -30.93 3.28
N PRO A 360 5.50 -30.26 3.31
CA PRO A 360 6.33 -30.07 2.13
C PRO A 360 6.78 -31.41 1.52
N GLY A 361 7.45 -31.36 0.37
CA GLY A 361 7.96 -32.55 -0.33
C GLY A 361 7.28 -32.86 -1.65
N ARG A 362 6.84 -31.84 -2.39
CA ARG A 362 6.25 -32.02 -3.73
C ARG A 362 6.64 -30.90 -4.69
N THR A 363 6.50 -31.21 -5.99
CA THR A 363 6.74 -30.26 -7.08
C THR A 363 5.48 -30.13 -7.91
N GLU A 364 4.90 -28.93 -7.93
CA GLU A 364 3.72 -28.60 -8.75
C GLU A 364 4.15 -27.74 -9.94
N ARG A 365 3.66 -28.05 -11.13
CA ARG A 365 3.95 -27.29 -12.36
C ARG A 365 2.67 -26.96 -13.11
N THR A 366 2.57 -25.75 -13.64
CA THR A 366 1.48 -25.34 -14.52
C THR A 366 2.01 -24.59 -15.74
N GLN A 367 1.48 -24.92 -16.92
CA GLN A 367 1.84 -24.26 -18.17
C GLN A 367 0.89 -23.08 -18.41
N ILE A 368 1.44 -21.90 -18.66
CA ILE A 368 0.69 -20.70 -19.10
C ILE A 368 1.18 -20.13 -20.43
N GLY A 369 2.22 -20.73 -21.02
CA GLY A 369 2.66 -20.43 -22.39
C GLY A 369 3.32 -19.05 -22.53
N LYS A 370 4.12 -18.65 -21.54
CA LYS A 370 4.84 -17.36 -21.53
C LYS A 370 6.33 -17.55 -21.79
N LYS A 371 7.02 -16.44 -22.07
CA LYS A 371 8.49 -16.39 -22.23
C LYS A 371 9.24 -16.29 -20.89
N GLN A 372 8.52 -16.29 -19.76
CA GLN A 372 9.08 -16.11 -18.42
C GLN A 372 8.34 -17.02 -17.46
N SER A 373 9.10 -17.83 -16.74
CA SER A 373 8.62 -18.78 -15.75
C SER A 373 8.85 -18.21 -14.35
N TYR A 374 8.06 -18.65 -13.37
CA TYR A 374 8.16 -18.18 -11.98
C TYR A 374 8.11 -19.34 -11.01
N ILE A 375 9.12 -19.41 -10.14
CA ILE A 375 9.38 -20.49 -9.20
C ILE A 375 9.12 -19.98 -7.78
N TYR A 376 8.45 -20.79 -6.98
CA TYR A 376 8.48 -20.75 -5.52
C TYR A 376 9.22 -21.99 -4.99
N VAL A 377 10.10 -21.79 -4.00
CA VAL A 377 10.67 -22.87 -3.18
C VAL A 377 10.42 -22.50 -1.71
N ALA A 378 9.76 -23.38 -0.97
CA ALA A 378 9.22 -23.04 0.34
C ALA A 378 9.21 -24.24 1.30
N ASP A 379 9.41 -23.97 2.59
CA ASP A 379 9.24 -24.95 3.65
C ASP A 379 8.61 -24.29 4.89
N THR A 380 8.14 -25.12 5.80
CA THR A 380 7.48 -24.75 7.06
C THR A 380 8.47 -24.80 8.21
N PHE A 381 8.31 -23.91 9.20
CA PHE A 381 9.17 -23.90 10.37
C PHE A 381 8.36 -23.55 11.63
N LYS A 382 9.01 -23.60 12.81
CA LYS A 382 8.46 -23.05 14.05
C LYS A 382 9.51 -22.22 14.79
N THR A 383 9.19 -20.97 15.09
CA THR A 383 10.00 -20.07 15.93
C THR A 383 9.11 -19.31 16.91
N GLU A 384 9.69 -18.86 18.02
CA GLU A 384 8.98 -18.05 19.01
C GLU A 384 8.91 -16.56 18.59
N GLU A 385 8.07 -15.76 19.26
CA GLU A 385 8.00 -14.31 18.97
C GLU A 385 9.31 -13.58 19.32
N LYS A 386 10.09 -14.09 20.29
CA LYS A 386 11.43 -13.55 20.63
C LYS A 386 12.41 -13.65 19.45
N ASP A 387 12.24 -14.65 18.58
CA ASP A 387 13.10 -14.88 17.42
C ASP A 387 12.79 -13.94 16.24
N ARG A 388 11.68 -13.16 16.30
CA ARG A 388 11.19 -12.33 15.19
C ARG A 388 12.24 -11.39 14.60
N ALA A 389 13.10 -10.80 15.43
CA ALA A 389 14.17 -9.90 14.99
C ALA A 389 15.31 -10.66 14.27
N ALA A 390 15.81 -11.74 14.89
CA ALA A 390 16.87 -12.55 14.31
C ALA A 390 16.42 -13.28 13.03
N LEU A 391 15.19 -13.80 12.98
CA LEU A 391 14.54 -14.31 11.78
C LEU A 391 14.51 -13.26 10.67
N ARG A 392 14.20 -12.00 10.99
CA ARG A 392 14.18 -10.91 9.99
C ARG A 392 15.56 -10.61 9.41
N VAL A 393 16.61 -10.70 10.22
CA VAL A 393 18.02 -10.54 9.83
C VAL A 393 18.47 -11.73 8.97
N LEU A 394 18.28 -12.97 9.45
CA LEU A 394 18.63 -14.19 8.72
C LEU A 394 17.97 -14.24 7.33
N MET A 395 16.67 -13.96 7.23
CA MET A 395 15.99 -13.92 5.93
C MET A 395 16.46 -12.79 5.01
N ALA A 396 17.03 -11.70 5.55
CA ALA A 396 17.66 -10.66 4.74
C ALA A 396 19.05 -11.10 4.24
N ILE A 397 19.90 -11.66 5.12
CA ILE A 397 21.19 -12.26 4.74
C ILE A 397 20.98 -13.29 3.64
N PHE A 398 20.03 -14.21 3.83
CA PHE A 398 19.71 -15.22 2.84
C PHE A 398 19.23 -14.63 1.51
N SER A 399 18.31 -13.65 1.56
CA SER A 399 17.80 -12.99 0.35
C SER A 399 18.89 -12.22 -0.42
N ASP A 400 19.87 -11.63 0.27
CA ASP A 400 20.99 -10.94 -0.37
C ASP A 400 21.97 -11.96 -0.98
N ARG A 401 22.33 -13.04 -0.25
CA ARG A 401 23.21 -14.13 -0.73
C ARG A 401 22.66 -14.81 -1.98
N ILE A 402 21.38 -15.24 -2.00
CA ILE A 402 20.80 -15.85 -3.20
C ILE A 402 20.77 -14.89 -4.39
N THR A 403 20.56 -13.58 -4.14
CA THR A 403 20.53 -12.55 -5.19
C THR A 403 21.90 -12.39 -5.83
N PHE A 404 22.96 -12.33 -5.03
CA PHE A 404 24.31 -12.33 -5.58
C PHE A 404 24.59 -13.61 -6.39
N GLU A 405 24.32 -14.78 -5.81
CA GLU A 405 24.72 -16.06 -6.41
C GLU A 405 23.92 -16.43 -7.67
N LEU A 406 22.59 -16.48 -7.61
CA LEU A 406 21.78 -16.99 -8.72
C LEU A 406 21.45 -15.90 -9.75
N ARG A 407 21.39 -14.62 -9.37
CA ARG A 407 21.09 -13.50 -10.29
C ARG A 407 22.34 -12.82 -10.83
N GLU A 408 23.27 -12.40 -9.96
CA GLU A 408 24.42 -11.57 -10.40
C GLU A 408 25.57 -12.43 -10.94
N ARG A 409 25.93 -13.52 -10.26
CA ARG A 409 27.02 -14.43 -10.68
C ARG A 409 26.60 -15.43 -11.76
N GLN A 410 25.40 -16.03 -11.66
CA GLN A 410 24.96 -17.07 -12.59
C GLN A 410 23.95 -16.62 -13.66
N GLY A 411 23.37 -15.42 -13.56
CA GLY A 411 22.45 -14.88 -14.57
C GLY A 411 21.09 -15.59 -14.68
N LEU A 412 20.69 -16.42 -13.71
CA LEU A 412 19.50 -17.28 -13.78
C LEU A 412 18.19 -16.55 -13.45
N ALA A 413 18.24 -15.34 -12.85
CA ALA A 413 17.04 -14.68 -12.32
C ALA A 413 16.87 -13.22 -12.78
N TYR A 414 15.67 -12.90 -13.24
CA TYR A 414 15.23 -11.52 -13.51
C TYR A 414 14.77 -10.80 -12.24
N ARG A 415 14.09 -11.52 -11.36
CA ARG A 415 13.60 -11.05 -10.05
C ARG A 415 13.76 -12.17 -9.04
N MET A 416 14.16 -11.85 -7.81
CA MET A 416 14.27 -12.83 -6.76
C MET A 416 14.09 -12.21 -5.37
N GLY A 417 13.74 -13.03 -4.38
CA GLY A 417 13.81 -12.65 -2.97
C GLY A 417 13.26 -13.73 -2.05
N ALA A 418 13.75 -13.77 -0.81
CA ALA A 418 13.28 -14.66 0.23
C ALA A 418 12.43 -13.91 1.27
N SER A 419 11.44 -14.59 1.83
CA SER A 419 10.54 -14.03 2.85
C SER A 419 10.04 -15.10 3.81
N ALA A 420 10.05 -14.80 5.10
CA ALA A 420 9.30 -15.53 6.12
C ALA A 420 7.88 -14.95 6.27
N SER A 421 6.91 -15.78 6.65
CA SER A 421 5.51 -15.39 6.82
C SER A 421 4.83 -16.22 7.92
N LYS A 422 3.76 -15.67 8.49
CA LYS A 422 2.97 -16.28 9.55
C LYS A 422 1.48 -15.99 9.32
N LEU A 423 0.63 -17.00 9.53
CA LEU A 423 -0.84 -16.89 9.56
C LEU A 423 -1.36 -17.80 10.68
N GLY A 424 -2.03 -17.24 11.68
CA GLY A 424 -2.30 -17.97 12.93
C GLY A 424 -1.00 -18.51 13.52
N ASP A 425 -0.98 -19.79 13.88
CA ASP A 425 0.22 -20.50 14.38
C ASP A 425 1.06 -21.16 13.28
N SER A 426 0.65 -21.04 12.01
CA SER A 426 1.39 -21.56 10.86
C SER A 426 2.47 -20.59 10.40
N GLN A 427 3.71 -21.06 10.26
CA GLN A 427 4.87 -20.29 9.79
C GLN A 427 5.58 -21.02 8.64
N TRP A 428 6.07 -20.25 7.67
CA TRP A 428 6.80 -20.77 6.51
C TRP A 428 7.77 -19.73 5.95
N TYR A 429 8.80 -20.18 5.23
CA TYR A 429 9.56 -19.34 4.33
C TYR A 429 9.15 -19.63 2.88
N ALA A 430 9.33 -18.63 2.01
CA ALA A 430 9.21 -18.79 0.57
C ALA A 430 10.30 -17.97 -0.12
N ILE A 431 11.04 -18.64 -0.99
CA ILE A 431 11.93 -18.03 -1.99
C ILE A 431 11.14 -17.94 -3.28
N ARG A 432 11.22 -16.79 -3.94
CA ARG A 432 10.51 -16.49 -5.19
C ARG A 432 11.52 -16.10 -6.24
N MET A 433 11.43 -16.67 -7.44
CA MET A 433 12.41 -16.46 -8.51
C MET A 433 11.73 -16.43 -9.88
N GLY A 434 11.88 -15.32 -10.62
CA GLY A 434 11.48 -15.24 -12.03
C GLY A 434 12.67 -15.55 -12.93
N THR A 435 12.52 -16.52 -13.84
CA THR A 435 13.58 -17.07 -14.69
C THR A 435 13.08 -17.32 -16.12
N SER A 436 13.96 -17.75 -17.02
CA SER A 436 13.58 -18.25 -18.35
C SER A 436 13.16 -19.72 -18.27
N PRO A 437 12.26 -20.22 -19.14
CA PRO A 437 11.85 -21.62 -19.16
C PRO A 437 13.02 -22.61 -19.24
N GLU A 438 14.03 -22.32 -20.07
CA GLU A 438 15.22 -23.17 -20.24
C GLU A 438 16.13 -23.27 -19.00
N ASN A 439 15.94 -22.38 -18.01
CA ASN A 439 16.73 -22.33 -16.78
C ASN A 439 16.01 -22.92 -15.56
N ILE A 440 14.75 -23.38 -15.67
CA ILE A 440 13.92 -23.79 -14.52
C ILE A 440 14.63 -24.82 -13.63
N ASP A 441 15.07 -25.95 -14.19
CA ASP A 441 15.62 -27.05 -13.38
C ASP A 441 16.97 -26.67 -12.74
N LYS A 442 17.79 -25.90 -13.46
CA LYS A 442 19.04 -25.32 -12.93
C LYS A 442 18.76 -24.31 -11.81
N ALA A 443 17.71 -23.50 -11.95
CA ALA A 443 17.27 -22.55 -10.93
C ALA A 443 16.75 -23.26 -9.68
N ILE A 444 15.94 -24.33 -9.82
CA ILE A 444 15.46 -25.14 -8.69
C ILE A 444 16.64 -25.82 -7.97
N ALA A 445 17.60 -26.39 -8.72
CA ALA A 445 18.80 -27.00 -8.15
C ALA A 445 19.63 -25.97 -7.36
N GLY A 446 19.92 -24.81 -7.96
CA GLY A 446 20.64 -23.72 -7.29
C GLY A 446 19.90 -23.17 -6.06
N LEU A 447 18.58 -23.08 -6.10
CA LEU A 447 17.78 -22.67 -4.93
C LEU A 447 17.89 -23.68 -3.77
N ARG A 448 17.85 -24.99 -4.07
CA ARG A 448 18.05 -26.05 -3.06
C ARG A 448 19.46 -26.05 -2.49
N GLU A 449 20.47 -25.88 -3.34
CA GLU A 449 21.87 -25.71 -2.93
C GLU A 449 22.02 -24.51 -1.98
N GLN A 450 21.45 -23.35 -2.32
CA GLN A 450 21.53 -22.17 -1.45
C GLN A 450 20.78 -22.34 -0.12
N VAL A 451 19.67 -23.09 -0.07
CA VAL A 451 18.99 -23.45 1.19
C VAL A 451 19.89 -24.32 2.07
N ALA A 452 20.54 -25.34 1.50
CA ALA A 452 21.51 -26.15 2.25
C ALA A 452 22.73 -25.33 2.70
N MET A 453 23.26 -24.47 1.83
CA MET A 453 24.41 -23.62 2.17
C MET A 453 24.10 -22.62 3.29
N ILE A 454 22.90 -22.02 3.35
CA ILE A 454 22.56 -21.06 4.42
C ILE A 454 22.31 -21.76 5.77
N ARG A 455 21.81 -23.00 5.74
CA ARG A 455 21.54 -23.83 6.93
C ARG A 455 22.78 -24.02 7.79
N ASP A 456 23.88 -24.34 7.12
CA ASP A 456 25.16 -24.74 7.72
C ASP A 456 26.24 -23.64 7.59
N ALA A 457 25.82 -22.40 7.30
CA ALA A 457 26.74 -21.32 6.92
C ALA A 457 27.52 -20.71 8.08
N GLU A 458 28.79 -20.40 7.82
CA GLU A 458 29.45 -19.34 8.57
C GLU A 458 28.85 -17.98 8.19
N ILE A 459 28.47 -17.23 9.24
CA ILE A 459 27.95 -15.87 9.20
C ILE A 459 28.79 -15.10 10.22
N ASP A 460 29.30 -13.93 9.83
CA ASP A 460 30.16 -13.10 10.66
C ASP A 460 29.43 -11.86 11.20
N THR A 461 30.04 -11.20 12.18
CA THR A 461 29.49 -10.00 12.83
C THR A 461 29.34 -8.82 11.86
N LYS A 462 30.17 -8.73 10.81
CA LYS A 462 30.10 -7.64 9.83
C LYS A 462 28.90 -7.80 8.91
N GLU A 463 28.59 -9.02 8.48
CA GLU A 463 27.42 -9.35 7.66
C GLU A 463 26.11 -9.12 8.44
N VAL A 464 26.07 -9.55 9.72
CA VAL A 464 24.94 -9.28 10.62
C VAL A 464 24.77 -7.76 10.79
N GLN A 465 25.82 -7.03 11.16
CA GLN A 465 25.71 -5.59 11.40
C GLN A 465 25.35 -4.80 10.13
N LYS A 466 25.91 -5.16 8.96
CA LYS A 466 25.55 -4.60 7.65
C LYS A 466 24.05 -4.80 7.38
N THR A 467 23.55 -6.01 7.64
CA THR A 467 22.15 -6.36 7.44
C THR A 467 21.22 -5.59 8.40
N VAL A 468 21.58 -5.53 9.68
CA VAL A 468 20.86 -4.76 10.71
C VAL A 468 20.80 -3.28 10.31
N ASN A 469 21.93 -2.66 9.94
CA ASN A 469 21.98 -1.27 9.49
C ASN A 469 21.08 -1.03 8.27
N ALA A 470 21.12 -1.92 7.27
CA ALA A 470 20.27 -1.82 6.09
C ALA A 470 18.77 -2.02 6.42
N LEU A 471 18.44 -2.87 7.40
CA LEU A 471 17.06 -3.05 7.88
C LEU A 471 16.57 -1.82 8.66
N LEU A 472 17.39 -1.25 9.53
CA LEU A 472 17.09 -0.04 10.31
C LEU A 472 16.91 1.18 9.41
N GLY A 473 17.80 1.39 8.42
CA GLY A 473 17.65 2.47 7.43
C GLY A 473 16.36 2.34 6.62
N ARG A 474 16.05 1.14 6.11
CA ARG A 474 14.77 0.86 5.41
C ARG A 474 13.56 1.02 6.34
N ARG A 475 13.67 0.65 7.62
CA ARG A 475 12.63 0.85 8.65
C ARG A 475 12.37 2.35 8.85
N GLY A 476 13.42 3.13 9.07
CA GLY A 476 13.38 4.58 9.28
C GLY A 476 12.76 5.32 8.10
N MET A 477 13.27 5.12 6.88
CA MET A 477 12.73 5.76 5.66
C MET A 477 11.23 5.52 5.48
N ARG A 478 10.74 4.31 5.78
CA ARG A 478 9.32 3.92 5.70
C ARG A 478 8.44 4.49 6.83
N ARG A 479 9.04 5.14 7.83
CA ARG A 479 8.38 5.76 9.01
C ARG A 479 8.62 7.27 9.10
N LEU A 480 9.19 7.89 8.06
CA LEU A 480 9.36 9.34 7.99
C LEU A 480 8.00 10.04 7.92
N ASP A 481 7.12 9.62 7.00
CA ASP A 481 5.79 10.24 6.84
C ASP A 481 4.73 9.69 7.82
N ARG A 482 3.77 10.53 8.21
CA ARG A 482 2.71 10.15 9.18
C ARG A 482 1.85 8.98 8.70
N VAL A 483 1.66 8.85 7.39
CA VAL A 483 0.86 7.77 6.78
C VAL A 483 1.53 6.42 7.03
N GLY A 484 2.85 6.33 6.79
CA GLY A 484 3.66 5.17 7.09
C GLY A 484 3.66 4.83 8.58
N ARG A 485 3.79 5.82 9.48
CA ARG A 485 3.69 5.59 10.93
C ARG A 485 2.33 5.01 11.32
N ALA A 486 1.23 5.65 10.91
CA ALA A 486 -0.12 5.14 11.16
C ALA A 486 -0.33 3.73 10.59
N TYR A 487 0.22 3.44 9.40
CA TYR A 487 0.18 2.12 8.81
C TYR A 487 0.91 1.06 9.65
N TYR A 488 2.21 1.22 9.94
CA TYR A 488 2.96 0.21 10.70
C TYR A 488 2.39 0.01 12.11
N MET A 489 1.90 1.09 12.73
CA MET A 489 1.16 1.02 13.99
C MET A 489 -0.12 0.17 13.87
N SER A 490 -0.96 0.43 12.86
CA SER A 490 -2.16 -0.39 12.61
C SER A 490 -1.86 -1.85 12.29
N MET A 491 -0.67 -2.15 11.72
CA MET A 491 -0.25 -3.51 11.41
C MET A 491 0.16 -4.33 12.63
N GLU A 492 0.77 -3.71 13.64
CA GLU A 492 1.06 -4.40 14.91
C GLU A 492 -0.24 -4.68 15.68
N VAL A 493 -1.16 -3.73 15.70
CA VAL A 493 -2.50 -3.88 16.33
C VAL A 493 -3.32 -4.96 15.62
N LEU A 494 -3.34 -4.97 14.28
CA LEU A 494 -3.96 -6.03 13.47
C LEU A 494 -3.35 -7.42 13.75
N ALA A 495 -2.08 -7.48 14.18
CA ALA A 495 -1.41 -8.72 14.60
C ALA A 495 -1.66 -9.07 16.08
N GLY A 496 -2.50 -8.32 16.81
CA GLY A 496 -2.79 -8.52 18.22
C GLY A 496 -1.68 -8.06 19.16
N ARG A 497 -0.79 -7.16 18.72
CA ARG A 497 0.33 -6.62 19.50
C ARG A 497 0.13 -5.16 19.85
N SER A 498 0.86 -4.68 20.86
CA SER A 498 0.82 -3.27 21.28
C SER A 498 1.40 -2.34 20.21
N PRO A 499 0.97 -1.07 20.11
CA PRO A 499 1.45 -0.13 19.08
C PRO A 499 2.97 0.09 19.10
N ASP A 500 3.55 0.14 20.30
CA ASP A 500 4.98 0.30 20.52
C ASP A 500 5.80 -0.95 20.15
N SER A 501 5.15 -2.06 19.75
CA SER A 501 5.82 -3.27 19.26
C SER A 501 6.66 -3.00 18.01
N ASP A 502 6.30 -2.02 17.18
CA ASP A 502 7.11 -1.65 16.02
C ASP A 502 8.43 -0.96 16.41
N GLU A 503 8.43 -0.22 17.52
CA GLU A 503 9.64 0.41 18.08
C GLU A 503 10.49 -0.59 18.84
N LYS A 504 9.87 -1.40 19.71
CA LYS A 504 10.51 -2.55 20.37
C LYS A 504 11.15 -3.50 19.36
N PHE A 505 10.53 -3.71 18.19
CA PHE A 505 11.11 -4.47 17.10
C PHE A 505 12.33 -3.78 16.47
N GLY A 506 12.32 -2.44 16.37
CA GLY A 506 13.49 -1.64 15.98
C GLY A 506 14.66 -1.78 16.94
N GLU A 507 14.41 -1.76 18.25
CA GLU A 507 15.45 -1.99 19.27
C GLU A 507 15.93 -3.45 19.26
N ALA A 508 15.02 -4.42 19.16
CA ALA A 508 15.37 -5.84 19.06
C ALA A 508 16.26 -6.14 17.85
N LEU A 509 16.07 -5.45 16.72
CA LEU A 509 16.96 -5.57 15.56
C LEU A 509 18.41 -5.12 15.86
N LYS A 510 18.62 -4.13 16.72
CA LYS A 510 19.97 -3.68 17.14
C LYS A 510 20.68 -4.70 18.02
N GLN A 511 19.94 -5.57 18.69
CA GLN A 511 20.46 -6.57 19.63
C GLN A 511 20.69 -7.96 19.00
N VAL A 512 20.41 -8.14 17.70
CA VAL A 512 20.58 -9.44 17.02
C VAL A 512 22.06 -9.82 16.95
N THR A 513 22.40 -10.98 17.51
CA THR A 513 23.77 -11.51 17.50
C THR A 513 24.01 -12.48 16.34
N VAL A 514 25.28 -12.82 16.10
CA VAL A 514 25.66 -13.93 15.20
C VAL A 514 25.08 -15.26 15.68
N ASP A 515 25.08 -15.50 16.99
CA ASP A 515 24.62 -16.75 17.58
C ASP A 515 23.10 -16.94 17.42
N ASP A 516 22.31 -15.86 17.50
CA ASP A 516 20.88 -15.91 17.19
C ASP A 516 20.62 -16.34 15.74
N VAL A 517 21.37 -15.78 14.80
CA VAL A 517 21.24 -16.09 13.37
C VAL A 517 21.68 -17.53 13.08
N LYS A 518 22.83 -17.96 13.63
CA LYS A 518 23.34 -19.34 13.52
C LYS A 518 22.43 -20.37 14.18
N ARG A 519 21.82 -20.06 15.33
CA ARG A 519 20.83 -20.90 16.01
C ARG A 519 19.57 -21.10 15.18
N LEU A 520 19.12 -20.06 14.46
CA LEU A 520 17.87 -20.09 13.69
C LEU A 520 18.01 -20.73 12.31
N ALA A 521 19.18 -20.65 11.66
CA ALA A 521 19.41 -21.24 10.34
C ALA A 521 18.99 -22.73 10.24
N PRO A 522 19.45 -23.65 11.11
CA PRO A 522 19.04 -25.06 11.07
C PRO A 522 17.58 -25.29 11.49
N ILE A 523 16.93 -24.36 12.17
CA ILE A 523 15.50 -24.46 12.55
C ILE A 523 14.59 -24.07 11.38
N ILE A 524 14.97 -23.05 10.61
CA ILE A 524 14.16 -22.51 9.51
C ILE A 524 14.36 -23.32 8.22
N PHE A 525 15.60 -23.75 7.95
CA PHE A 525 15.98 -24.48 6.74
C PHE A 525 16.12 -25.99 7.00
N ALA A 526 15.33 -26.52 7.95
CA ALA A 526 15.43 -27.91 8.42
C ALA A 526 14.98 -28.96 7.38
N GLY A 527 14.09 -28.60 6.44
CA GLY A 527 13.48 -29.53 5.49
C GLY A 527 14.37 -29.84 4.29
N ASP A 528 14.60 -31.12 4.03
CA ASP A 528 15.37 -31.59 2.86
C ASP A 528 14.50 -31.68 1.57
N GLU A 529 13.17 -31.73 1.71
CA GLU A 529 12.21 -31.79 0.60
C GLU A 529 11.24 -30.59 0.62
N PRO A 530 11.63 -29.41 0.10
CA PRO A 530 10.75 -28.24 0.09
C PRO A 530 9.59 -28.40 -0.91
N LEU A 531 8.49 -27.68 -0.67
CA LEU A 531 7.46 -27.43 -1.68
C LEU A 531 8.06 -26.58 -2.80
N VAL A 532 8.06 -27.12 -4.02
CA VAL A 532 8.44 -26.41 -5.24
C VAL A 532 7.19 -26.17 -6.06
N VAL A 533 6.99 -24.93 -6.52
CA VAL A 533 5.90 -24.58 -7.44
C VAL A 533 6.48 -23.81 -8.62
N VAL A 534 6.08 -24.19 -9.84
CA VAL A 534 6.49 -23.53 -11.08
C VAL A 534 5.26 -23.16 -11.90
N ALA A 535 5.19 -21.90 -12.34
CA ALA A 535 4.35 -21.51 -13.47
C ALA A 535 5.26 -21.23 -14.68
N GLU A 536 4.96 -21.85 -15.82
CA GLU A 536 5.84 -21.96 -17.00
C GLU A 536 5.32 -21.18 -18.22
#